data_AF-A0A1Z8RBC4-F1
#
_entry.id   AF-A0A1Z8RBC4-F1
#
_cell.length_a   1.000
_cell.length_b   1.000
_cell.length_c   1.000
_cell.angle_alpha   90.00
_cell.angle_beta   90.00
_cell.angle_gamma   90.00
#
_symmetry.space_group_name_H-M   'P 1'
#
loop_
_entity.id
_entity.type
_entity.pdbx_description
1 polymer ?
#
loop_
_entity_poly.entity_id
_entity_poly.type
_entity_poly.pdbx_seq_one_letter_code
_entity_poly.pdbx_strand_id
1 'polypeptide(L)'
;MTLSAYCRHFAVILLLASQNLLAAEIDPARITFDNTRDRIYQIRVMDISANTRSSTGSGFLISDNGSIATNYHVIASAISSPDKYRIEILQEDEVMRYIGTIVHVDVVHDLAILSTEINATDFLTLATQEPAKGDRVYSIGYPYDLGVTVVPGTYNGLIPHSASPRVHFTGSLNPGMSGGPAFNGDNEVIGVNVATSGNQVSFLVPVHNLHDLVTEATTSPPKDLNRAIADQLAANSERMITEMLEGNWETVTLGGANALNEVTGFLRCWGNSRDEDKATDDRPFWAQRMCQTDHNIFVNRGFNTGKIELQFYWIESATLNGAQFYNYYESIFSGYRPGNSGREQDLGNWACHEGFVDNDASMNTKSVFCARAYKEFEGIYDILFLQGSMDDKTEAHMIHFTLAGTTQDLAMRFTRRFMEAGAW
;
A
#
# COMPACT_ATOMS: atom_id res chain seq x y z
N MET A 1 -9.89 -94.67 -28.34
CA MET A 1 -9.83 -94.89 -26.88
C MET A 1 -9.07 -93.70 -26.29
N THR A 2 -9.81 -92.70 -25.78
CA THR A 2 -9.91 -92.30 -24.35
C THR A 2 -8.74 -91.40 -23.92
N LEU A 3 -8.84 -90.26 -23.25
CA LEU A 3 -9.95 -89.54 -22.57
C LEU A 3 -9.44 -88.12 -22.15
N SER A 4 -10.37 -87.21 -21.78
CA SER A 4 -10.19 -86.02 -20.91
C SER A 4 -9.56 -84.76 -21.54
N ALA A 5 -10.26 -83.68 -21.93
CA ALA A 5 -11.25 -82.82 -21.24
C ALA A 5 -10.78 -82.31 -19.88
N TYR A 6 -10.44 -81.01 -19.77
CA TYR A 6 -10.67 -80.14 -18.58
C TYR A 6 -10.41 -78.65 -18.90
N CYS A 7 -11.32 -77.81 -18.36
CA CYS A 7 -11.25 -76.38 -18.04
C CYS A 7 -10.92 -75.37 -19.15
N ARG A 8 -11.89 -74.68 -19.78
CA ARG A 8 -12.77 -73.58 -19.28
C ARG A 8 -12.01 -72.44 -18.57
N HIS A 9 -12.22 -71.24 -19.14
CA HIS A 9 -11.93 -69.88 -18.64
C HIS A 9 -10.51 -69.38 -18.93
N PHE A 10 -10.36 -68.52 -19.95
CA PHE A 10 -9.81 -67.17 -19.77
C PHE A 10 -9.95 -66.32 -21.04
N ALA A 11 -10.43 -65.09 -20.83
CA ALA A 11 -10.26 -63.91 -21.68
C ALA A 11 -10.82 -63.95 -23.12
N VAL A 12 -12.09 -63.55 -23.23
CA VAL A 12 -12.55 -62.70 -24.33
C VAL A 12 -11.62 -61.49 -24.37
N ILE A 13 -10.73 -61.43 -25.36
CA ILE A 13 -9.95 -60.23 -25.68
C ILE A 13 -10.95 -59.25 -26.32
N LEU A 14 -11.60 -58.46 -25.46
CA LEU A 14 -12.29 -57.24 -25.87
C LEU A 14 -11.21 -56.33 -26.47
N LEU A 15 -11.22 -56.21 -27.80
CA LEU A 15 -10.67 -55.05 -28.50
C LEU A 15 -11.47 -53.81 -28.05
N LEU A 16 -11.19 -53.31 -26.85
CA LEU A 16 -11.48 -51.94 -26.49
C LEU A 16 -10.44 -51.09 -27.21
N ALA A 17 -10.83 -50.60 -28.38
CA ALA A 17 -10.17 -49.48 -29.02
C ALA A 17 -9.97 -48.39 -27.96
N SER A 18 -8.72 -48.21 -27.53
CA SER A 18 -8.27 -47.08 -26.76
C SER A 18 -8.39 -45.84 -27.66
N GLN A 19 -9.59 -45.30 -27.75
CA GLN A 19 -9.77 -43.91 -28.13
C GLN A 19 -9.25 -43.07 -26.96
N ASN A 20 -7.92 -42.89 -26.92
CA ASN A 20 -7.33 -41.76 -26.24
C ASN A 20 -7.80 -40.52 -27.01
N LEU A 21 -9.01 -40.05 -26.71
CA LEU A 21 -9.35 -38.65 -26.91
C LEU A 21 -8.38 -37.87 -26.04
N LEU A 22 -7.29 -37.41 -26.66
CA LEU A 22 -6.57 -36.22 -26.22
C LEU A 22 -7.60 -35.09 -26.27
N ALA A 23 -8.40 -34.94 -25.21
CA ALA A 23 -9.05 -33.66 -24.96
C ALA A 23 -7.90 -32.65 -24.86
N ALA A 24 -7.80 -31.76 -25.85
CA ALA A 24 -6.93 -30.61 -25.72
C ALA A 24 -7.41 -29.87 -24.46
N GLU A 25 -6.62 -29.93 -23.40
CA GLU A 25 -6.93 -29.23 -22.15
C GLU A 25 -6.95 -27.74 -22.51
N ILE A 26 -8.14 -27.16 -22.59
CA ILE A 26 -8.29 -25.75 -22.93
C ILE A 26 -7.66 -24.96 -21.79
N ASP A 27 -6.64 -24.16 -22.07
CA ASP A 27 -5.95 -23.35 -21.08
C ASP A 27 -6.97 -22.43 -20.37
N PRO A 28 -7.21 -22.60 -19.05
CA PRO A 28 -8.16 -21.79 -18.32
C PRO A 28 -7.87 -20.28 -18.44
N ALA A 29 -6.61 -19.87 -18.55
CA ALA A 29 -6.25 -18.46 -18.75
C ALA A 29 -6.81 -17.91 -20.06
N ARG A 30 -6.81 -18.72 -21.13
CA ARG A 30 -7.40 -18.36 -22.42
C ARG A 30 -8.92 -18.26 -22.32
N ILE A 31 -9.57 -19.17 -21.62
CA ILE A 31 -11.03 -19.13 -21.41
C ILE A 31 -11.41 -17.84 -20.69
N THR A 32 -10.74 -17.53 -19.58
CA THR A 32 -11.00 -16.30 -18.84
C THR A 32 -10.75 -15.07 -19.70
N PHE A 33 -9.67 -15.02 -20.47
CA PHE A 33 -9.41 -13.91 -21.38
C PHE A 33 -10.51 -13.72 -22.43
N ASP A 34 -10.86 -14.78 -23.15
CA ASP A 34 -11.87 -14.73 -24.22
C ASP A 34 -13.26 -14.36 -23.67
N ASN A 35 -13.61 -14.81 -22.46
CA ASN A 35 -14.91 -14.51 -21.84
C ASN A 35 -15.00 -13.10 -21.23
N THR A 36 -13.87 -12.45 -20.91
CA THR A 36 -13.90 -11.24 -20.07
C THR A 36 -13.34 -9.97 -20.71
N ARG A 37 -12.45 -10.08 -21.71
CA ARG A 37 -11.68 -8.94 -22.24
C ARG A 37 -12.53 -7.77 -22.73
N ASP A 38 -13.71 -8.04 -23.27
CA ASP A 38 -14.57 -7.00 -23.87
C ASP A 38 -15.19 -6.05 -22.82
N ARG A 39 -15.11 -6.41 -21.52
CA ARG A 39 -15.53 -5.55 -20.40
C ARG A 39 -14.36 -4.86 -19.70
N ILE A 40 -13.14 -4.96 -20.23
CA ILE A 40 -11.92 -4.40 -19.64
C ILE A 40 -11.42 -3.29 -20.55
N TYR A 41 -11.22 -2.11 -19.97
CA TYR A 41 -10.92 -0.88 -20.67
C TYR A 41 -9.59 -0.30 -20.22
N GLN A 42 -8.94 0.42 -21.13
CA GLN A 42 -7.82 1.26 -20.78
C GLN A 42 -8.33 2.60 -20.25
N ILE A 43 -7.78 3.04 -19.12
CA ILE A 43 -8.09 4.32 -18.51
C ILE A 43 -6.92 5.27 -18.78
N ARG A 44 -7.20 6.41 -19.42
CA ARG A 44 -6.21 7.45 -19.69
C ARG A 44 -6.62 8.75 -19.03
N VAL A 45 -5.72 9.34 -18.24
CA VAL A 45 -5.88 10.72 -17.78
C VAL A 45 -5.11 11.61 -18.75
N MET A 46 -5.83 12.49 -19.45
CA MET A 46 -5.28 13.37 -20.47
C MET A 46 -5.11 14.77 -19.92
N ASP A 47 -3.92 15.37 -20.10
CA ASP A 47 -3.74 16.81 -19.94
C ASP A 47 -4.47 17.53 -21.09
N ILE A 48 -5.42 18.40 -20.74
CA ILE A 48 -6.31 19.04 -21.72
C ILE A 48 -5.53 19.99 -22.62
N SER A 49 -4.60 20.77 -22.07
CA SER A 49 -3.85 21.78 -22.82
C SER A 49 -2.74 21.17 -23.67
N ALA A 50 -2.02 20.19 -23.13
CA ALA A 50 -0.94 19.51 -23.83
C ALA A 50 -1.43 18.38 -24.75
N ASN A 51 -2.70 17.98 -24.63
CA ASN A 51 -3.33 16.86 -25.34
C ASN A 51 -2.46 15.58 -25.30
N THR A 52 -1.91 15.27 -24.12
CA THR A 52 -1.02 14.13 -23.89
C THR A 52 -1.43 13.36 -22.65
N ARG A 53 -1.00 12.09 -22.56
CA ARG A 53 -1.29 11.21 -21.42
C ARG A 53 -0.47 11.66 -20.21
N SER A 54 -1.15 11.93 -19.11
CA SER A 54 -0.55 12.20 -17.80
C SER A 54 -0.42 10.93 -16.96
N SER A 55 -1.40 10.04 -17.08
CA SER A 55 -1.48 8.75 -16.39
C SER A 55 -2.22 7.74 -17.26
N THR A 56 -1.89 6.46 -17.10
CA THR A 56 -2.52 5.35 -17.80
C THR A 56 -2.69 4.17 -16.86
N GLY A 57 -3.83 3.50 -16.94
CA GLY A 57 -4.14 2.28 -16.20
C GLY A 57 -5.19 1.46 -16.92
N SER A 58 -5.77 0.52 -16.19
CA SER A 58 -6.86 -0.35 -16.62
C SER A 58 -8.08 -0.11 -15.74
N GLY A 59 -9.24 -0.48 -16.23
CA GLY A 59 -10.49 -0.48 -15.50
C GLY A 59 -11.44 -1.50 -16.11
N PHE A 60 -12.53 -1.80 -15.42
CA PHE A 60 -13.48 -2.79 -15.90
C PHE A 60 -14.92 -2.43 -15.54
N LEU A 61 -15.84 -2.82 -16.41
CA LEU A 61 -17.27 -2.54 -16.25
C LEU A 61 -17.88 -3.47 -15.20
N ILE A 62 -18.57 -2.88 -14.23
CA ILE A 62 -19.18 -3.57 -13.07
C ILE A 62 -20.70 -3.42 -13.00
N SER A 63 -21.30 -2.73 -13.97
CA SER A 63 -22.76 -2.57 -14.08
C SER A 63 -23.20 -2.36 -15.52
N ASP A 64 -24.49 -2.55 -15.77
CA ASP A 64 -25.14 -2.31 -17.07
C ASP A 64 -25.27 -0.82 -17.44
N ASN A 65 -25.27 0.05 -16.42
CA ASN A 65 -25.40 1.50 -16.55
C ASN A 65 -24.06 2.25 -16.71
N GLY A 66 -22.98 1.55 -17.05
CA GLY A 66 -21.71 2.20 -17.37
C GLY A 66 -20.83 2.55 -16.17
N SER A 67 -20.94 1.83 -15.05
CA SER A 67 -20.01 2.01 -13.92
C SER A 67 -18.73 1.19 -14.13
N ILE A 68 -17.58 1.84 -14.02
CA ILE A 68 -16.25 1.24 -14.17
C ILE A 68 -15.48 1.33 -12.87
N ALA A 69 -14.92 0.21 -12.42
CA ALA A 69 -13.94 0.17 -11.35
C ALA A 69 -12.51 0.37 -11.88
N THR A 70 -11.68 1.09 -11.13
CA THR A 70 -10.25 1.27 -11.39
C THR A 70 -9.51 1.59 -10.09
N ASN A 71 -8.20 1.85 -10.15
CA ASN A 71 -7.47 2.37 -8.99
C ASN A 71 -7.58 3.89 -8.85
N TYR A 72 -7.57 4.37 -7.62
CA TYR A 72 -7.55 5.80 -7.31
C TYR A 72 -6.32 6.49 -7.92
N HIS A 73 -5.12 5.93 -7.76
CA HIS A 73 -3.88 6.56 -8.22
C HIS A 73 -3.84 6.79 -9.74
N VAL A 74 -4.57 5.97 -10.50
CA VAL A 74 -4.68 6.11 -11.96
C VAL A 74 -5.35 7.44 -12.30
N ILE A 75 -6.39 7.82 -11.55
CA ILE A 75 -7.27 8.97 -11.82
C ILE A 75 -7.03 10.19 -10.91
N ALA A 76 -6.19 10.08 -9.88
CA ALA A 76 -6.00 11.10 -8.85
C ALA A 76 -5.68 12.50 -9.38
N SER A 77 -4.96 12.61 -10.50
CA SER A 77 -4.65 13.92 -11.10
C SER A 77 -5.91 14.69 -11.52
N ALA A 78 -6.95 13.99 -11.97
CA ALA A 78 -8.24 14.59 -12.32
C ALA A 78 -9.05 15.03 -11.08
N ILE A 79 -8.74 14.51 -9.89
CA ILE A 79 -9.31 14.98 -8.62
C ILE A 79 -8.58 16.24 -8.14
N SER A 80 -7.25 16.20 -8.11
CA SER A 80 -6.45 17.34 -7.64
C SER A 80 -6.46 18.55 -8.60
N SER A 81 -6.81 18.34 -9.87
CA SER A 81 -6.82 19.40 -10.89
C SER A 81 -7.86 19.12 -11.98
N PRO A 82 -9.16 19.20 -11.65
CA PRO A 82 -10.25 18.81 -12.54
C PRO A 82 -10.32 19.65 -13.82
N ASP A 83 -9.92 20.93 -13.77
CA ASP A 83 -9.90 21.80 -14.95
C ASP A 83 -8.72 21.52 -15.90
N LYS A 84 -7.70 20.79 -15.43
CA LYS A 84 -6.50 20.49 -16.19
C LYS A 84 -6.56 19.13 -16.88
N TYR A 85 -7.28 18.18 -16.30
CA TYR A 85 -7.28 16.79 -16.74
C TYR A 85 -8.69 16.29 -17.04
N ARG A 86 -8.81 15.44 -18.06
CA ARG A 86 -10.01 14.66 -18.34
C ARG A 86 -9.69 13.17 -18.34
N ILE A 87 -10.69 12.33 -18.04
CA ILE A 87 -10.57 10.88 -18.07
C ILE A 87 -11.16 10.37 -19.38
N GLU A 88 -10.38 9.61 -20.14
CA GLU A 88 -10.80 8.87 -21.33
C GLU A 88 -10.77 7.36 -21.04
N ILE A 89 -11.83 6.66 -21.46
CA ILE A 89 -12.01 5.22 -21.34
C ILE A 89 -12.00 4.64 -22.75
N LEU A 90 -11.10 3.69 -23.03
CA LEU A 90 -10.90 3.15 -24.36
C LEU A 90 -10.95 1.63 -24.35
N GLN A 91 -11.51 1.04 -25.41
CA GLN A 91 -11.39 -0.38 -25.70
C GLN A 91 -10.07 -0.66 -26.44
N GLU A 92 -9.67 -1.94 -26.53
CA GLU A 92 -8.40 -2.39 -27.12
C GLU A 92 -8.12 -1.86 -28.54
N ASP A 93 -9.15 -1.75 -29.38
CA ASP A 93 -9.01 -1.26 -30.76
C ASP A 93 -8.94 0.28 -30.88
N GLU A 94 -9.09 0.99 -29.74
CA GLU A 94 -9.23 2.45 -29.63
C GLU A 94 -10.33 3.06 -30.51
N VAL A 95 -11.23 2.26 -31.08
CA VAL A 95 -12.32 2.73 -31.95
C VAL A 95 -13.37 3.43 -31.11
N MET A 96 -13.68 2.84 -29.95
CA MET A 96 -14.65 3.39 -29.00
C MET A 96 -13.91 4.13 -27.89
N ARG A 97 -14.27 5.41 -27.72
CA ARG A 97 -13.74 6.29 -26.69
C ARG A 97 -14.89 6.92 -25.93
N TYR A 98 -14.84 6.83 -24.61
CA TYR A 98 -15.83 7.43 -23.73
C TYR A 98 -15.17 8.39 -22.75
N ILE A 99 -15.95 9.33 -22.24
CA ILE A 99 -15.53 10.19 -21.13
C ILE A 99 -15.91 9.51 -19.81
N GLY A 100 -14.98 9.51 -18.86
CA GLY A 100 -15.22 9.03 -17.50
C GLY A 100 -15.48 10.20 -16.54
N THR A 101 -16.51 10.07 -15.71
CA THR A 101 -16.78 10.97 -14.59
C THR A 101 -16.55 10.24 -13.28
N ILE A 102 -15.88 10.86 -12.31
CA ILE A 102 -15.62 10.25 -11.00
C ILE A 102 -16.91 10.25 -10.18
N VAL A 103 -17.31 9.08 -9.70
CA VAL A 103 -18.52 8.90 -8.87
C VAL A 103 -18.15 8.83 -7.39
N HIS A 104 -17.18 7.97 -7.05
CA HIS A 104 -16.72 7.76 -5.68
C HIS A 104 -15.29 7.22 -5.68
N VAL A 105 -14.60 7.38 -4.55
CA VAL A 105 -13.22 6.93 -4.36
C VAL A 105 -13.00 6.36 -2.97
N ASP A 106 -12.07 5.43 -2.88
CA ASP A 106 -11.44 4.98 -1.65
C ASP A 106 -9.94 5.22 -1.77
N VAL A 107 -9.46 6.28 -1.12
CA VAL A 107 -8.05 6.67 -1.15
C VAL A 107 -7.17 5.67 -0.39
N VAL A 108 -7.72 5.04 0.66
CA VAL A 108 -6.98 4.16 1.59
C VAL A 108 -6.66 2.83 0.90
N HIS A 109 -7.62 2.29 0.17
CA HIS A 109 -7.48 1.02 -0.55
C HIS A 109 -7.15 1.18 -2.04
N ASP A 110 -6.96 2.43 -2.50
CA ASP A 110 -6.58 2.76 -3.87
C ASP A 110 -7.63 2.31 -4.90
N LEU A 111 -8.91 2.63 -4.68
CA LEU A 111 -10.01 2.29 -5.58
C LEU A 111 -10.79 3.53 -6.02
N ALA A 112 -11.38 3.48 -7.20
CA ALA A 112 -12.26 4.51 -7.72
C ALA A 112 -13.37 3.90 -8.59
N ILE A 113 -14.54 4.51 -8.54
CA ILE A 113 -15.67 4.22 -9.42
C ILE A 113 -15.86 5.40 -10.38
N LEU A 114 -15.88 5.09 -11.66
CA LEU A 114 -16.17 6.02 -12.74
C LEU A 114 -17.55 5.70 -13.33
N SER A 115 -18.25 6.72 -13.82
CA SER A 115 -19.43 6.58 -14.66
C SER A 115 -19.09 6.99 -16.09
N THR A 116 -19.68 6.29 -17.06
CA THR A 116 -19.51 6.56 -18.48
C THR A 116 -20.74 6.15 -19.30
N GLU A 117 -20.84 6.59 -20.55
CA GLU A 117 -22.01 6.37 -21.42
C GLU A 117 -22.05 4.98 -22.08
N ILE A 118 -21.39 3.99 -21.48
CA ILE A 118 -21.42 2.60 -21.94
C ILE A 118 -22.74 1.98 -21.49
N ASN A 119 -23.59 1.64 -22.45
CA ASN A 119 -24.78 0.81 -22.22
C ASN A 119 -24.42 -0.63 -22.59
N ALA A 120 -24.24 -1.48 -21.59
CA ALA A 120 -23.86 -2.87 -21.82
C ALA A 120 -24.97 -3.82 -21.40
N THR A 121 -25.08 -4.95 -22.11
CA THR A 121 -25.98 -6.05 -21.73
C THR A 121 -25.33 -7.03 -20.75
N ASP A 122 -24.02 -6.88 -20.50
CA ASP A 122 -23.21 -7.75 -19.64
C ASP A 122 -22.08 -6.95 -18.98
N PHE A 123 -21.66 -7.35 -17.78
CA PHE A 123 -20.61 -6.71 -16.99
C PHE A 123 -19.89 -7.75 -16.09
N LEU A 124 -18.76 -7.37 -15.49
CA LEU A 124 -18.01 -8.28 -14.64
C LEU A 124 -18.72 -8.54 -13.31
N THR A 125 -18.86 -9.81 -12.95
CA THR A 125 -19.36 -10.22 -11.64
C THR A 125 -18.22 -10.19 -10.62
N LEU A 126 -18.47 -9.58 -9.46
CA LEU A 126 -17.55 -9.59 -8.33
C LEU A 126 -17.75 -10.86 -7.50
N ALA A 127 -16.66 -11.56 -7.18
CA ALA A 127 -16.72 -12.74 -6.33
C ALA A 127 -17.25 -12.37 -4.94
N THR A 128 -18.07 -13.23 -4.35
CA THR A 128 -18.62 -13.03 -3.00
C THR A 128 -17.70 -13.57 -1.90
N GLN A 129 -16.72 -14.40 -2.27
CA GLN A 129 -15.76 -15.00 -1.36
C GLN A 129 -14.35 -14.90 -1.93
N GLU A 130 -13.39 -14.74 -1.04
CA GLU A 130 -11.97 -14.79 -1.38
C GLU A 130 -11.56 -16.24 -1.74
N PRO A 131 -10.71 -16.44 -2.77
CA PRO A 131 -10.16 -17.75 -3.10
C PRO A 131 -9.35 -18.37 -1.96
N ALA A 132 -9.15 -19.69 -2.02
CA ALA A 132 -8.22 -20.36 -1.11
C ALA A 132 -6.77 -20.04 -1.49
N LYS A 133 -5.90 -20.02 -0.49
CA LYS A 133 -4.46 -19.88 -0.71
C LYS A 133 -3.94 -21.03 -1.60
N GLY A 134 -3.31 -20.68 -2.71
CA GLY A 134 -2.78 -21.61 -3.71
C GLY A 134 -3.66 -21.76 -4.96
N ASP A 135 -4.89 -21.21 -4.95
CA ASP A 135 -5.78 -21.26 -6.11
C ASP A 135 -5.18 -20.51 -7.29
N ARG A 136 -5.40 -21.06 -8.50
CA ARG A 136 -5.01 -20.40 -9.75
C ARG A 136 -5.93 -19.22 -10.01
N VAL A 137 -5.33 -18.09 -10.36
CA VAL A 137 -6.03 -16.85 -10.68
C VAL A 137 -5.39 -16.16 -11.88
N TYR A 138 -6.15 -15.29 -12.55
CA TYR A 138 -5.75 -14.66 -13.81
C TYR A 138 -5.95 -13.16 -13.73
N SER A 139 -4.87 -12.39 -13.85
CA SER A 139 -4.91 -10.94 -13.91
C SER A 139 -5.00 -10.48 -15.36
N ILE A 140 -5.84 -9.49 -15.66
CA ILE A 140 -5.96 -8.92 -17.00
C ILE A 140 -5.85 -7.39 -16.94
N GLY A 141 -5.13 -6.80 -17.90
CA GLY A 141 -4.99 -5.35 -18.02
C GLY A 141 -4.22 -4.91 -19.27
N TYR A 142 -3.91 -3.62 -19.35
CA TYR A 142 -3.26 -2.95 -20.49
C TYR A 142 -1.83 -2.50 -20.16
N PRO A 143 -0.83 -3.40 -20.14
CA PRO A 143 0.55 -3.01 -19.87
C PRO A 143 1.15 -2.20 -21.02
N TYR A 144 1.84 -1.09 -20.72
CA TYR A 144 2.70 -0.34 -21.65
C TYR A 144 2.11 -0.05 -23.06
N ASP A 145 0.79 0.07 -23.19
CA ASP A 145 0.10 0.20 -24.50
C ASP A 145 0.37 -0.96 -25.48
N LEU A 146 0.68 -2.17 -24.98
CA LEU A 146 0.97 -3.37 -25.78
C LEU A 146 -0.28 -4.14 -26.23
N GLY A 147 -1.48 -3.68 -25.82
CA GLY A 147 -2.74 -4.42 -25.93
C GLY A 147 -3.13 -5.12 -24.64
N VAL A 148 -4.26 -5.83 -24.63
CA VAL A 148 -4.75 -6.51 -23.43
C VAL A 148 -3.87 -7.72 -23.14
N THR A 149 -3.37 -7.84 -21.91
CA THR A 149 -2.53 -8.95 -21.47
C THR A 149 -3.20 -9.71 -20.34
N VAL A 150 -3.21 -11.04 -20.45
CA VAL A 150 -3.55 -11.96 -19.37
C VAL A 150 -2.28 -12.49 -18.70
N VAL A 151 -2.26 -12.45 -17.37
CA VAL A 151 -1.14 -12.90 -16.53
C VAL A 151 -1.67 -13.95 -15.55
N PRO A 152 -1.33 -15.24 -15.72
CA PRO A 152 -1.67 -16.28 -14.75
C PRO A 152 -0.80 -16.16 -13.48
N GLY A 153 -1.34 -16.61 -12.36
CA GLY A 153 -0.62 -16.73 -11.10
C GLY A 153 -1.41 -17.48 -10.04
N THR A 154 -1.01 -17.33 -8.78
CA THR A 154 -1.69 -17.95 -7.62
C THR A 154 -2.11 -16.92 -6.60
N TYR A 155 -3.28 -17.12 -5.99
CA TYR A 155 -3.78 -16.34 -4.88
C TYR A 155 -3.10 -16.79 -3.58
N ASN A 156 -2.36 -15.89 -2.90
CA ASN A 156 -1.63 -16.26 -1.68
C ASN A 156 -2.28 -15.78 -0.37
N GLY A 157 -3.50 -15.25 -0.45
CA GLY A 157 -4.20 -14.64 0.68
C GLY A 157 -3.75 -13.22 0.98
N LEU A 158 -4.39 -12.63 1.99
CA LEU A 158 -4.02 -11.33 2.53
C LEU A 158 -2.63 -11.38 3.16
N ILE A 159 -1.86 -10.32 2.98
CA ILE A 159 -0.57 -10.14 3.64
C ILE A 159 -0.82 -10.02 5.14
N PRO A 160 -0.27 -10.92 5.97
CA PRO A 160 -0.41 -10.84 7.40
C PRO A 160 0.31 -9.60 7.93
N HIS A 161 -0.19 -9.03 9.02
CA HIS A 161 0.45 -7.90 9.70
C HIS A 161 0.63 -6.65 8.83
N SER A 162 -0.23 -6.44 7.84
CA SER A 162 -0.25 -5.22 7.05
C SER A 162 -1.18 -4.19 7.69
N ALA A 163 -0.77 -2.91 7.71
CA ALA A 163 -1.64 -1.82 8.15
C ALA A 163 -2.77 -1.53 7.14
N SER A 164 -2.63 -1.98 5.89
CA SER A 164 -3.67 -1.96 4.85
C SER A 164 -3.59 -3.25 4.02
N PRO A 165 -4.35 -4.29 4.41
CA PRO A 165 -4.24 -5.62 3.83
C PRO A 165 -4.41 -5.64 2.32
N ARG A 166 -3.43 -6.22 1.62
CA ARG A 166 -3.47 -6.53 0.19
C ARG A 166 -3.39 -8.03 -0.03
N VAL A 167 -3.91 -8.51 -1.15
CA VAL A 167 -3.72 -9.91 -1.57
C VAL A 167 -2.34 -10.04 -2.20
N HIS A 168 -1.57 -11.06 -1.83
CA HIS A 168 -0.35 -11.43 -2.54
C HIS A 168 -0.66 -12.27 -3.79
N PHE A 169 -0.22 -11.80 -4.95
CA PHE A 169 -0.35 -12.46 -6.25
C PHE A 169 1.02 -12.71 -6.87
N THR A 170 1.23 -13.90 -7.44
CA THR A 170 2.56 -14.32 -7.94
C THR A 170 2.84 -13.95 -9.39
N GLY A 171 1.84 -13.51 -10.16
CA GLY A 171 2.05 -13.06 -11.53
C GLY A 171 2.69 -11.66 -11.57
N SER A 172 3.33 -11.32 -12.68
CA SER A 172 3.98 -10.00 -12.85
C SER A 172 2.96 -8.94 -13.28
N LEU A 173 2.66 -7.99 -12.40
CA LEU A 173 1.80 -6.86 -12.71
C LEU A 173 2.65 -5.65 -13.12
N ASN A 174 2.57 -5.30 -14.39
CA ASN A 174 3.37 -4.22 -14.98
C ASN A 174 2.59 -2.89 -15.03
N PRO A 175 3.30 -1.74 -15.07
CA PRO A 175 2.70 -0.43 -15.31
C PRO A 175 1.67 -0.44 -16.46
N GLY A 176 0.51 0.14 -16.21
CA GLY A 176 -0.66 0.11 -17.10
C GLY A 176 -1.71 -0.95 -16.73
N MET A 177 -1.33 -2.03 -16.04
CA MET A 177 -2.28 -3.03 -15.54
C MET A 177 -3.02 -2.59 -14.27
N SER A 178 -2.51 -1.60 -13.53
CA SER A 178 -3.17 -1.04 -12.34
C SER A 178 -4.62 -0.67 -12.62
N GLY A 179 -5.53 -1.13 -11.77
CA GLY A 179 -6.97 -0.91 -11.88
C GLY A 179 -7.71 -1.98 -12.69
N GLY A 180 -6.98 -2.88 -13.36
CA GLY A 180 -7.57 -4.02 -14.05
C GLY A 180 -8.03 -5.12 -13.07
N PRO A 181 -8.88 -6.05 -13.51
CA PRO A 181 -9.38 -7.13 -12.66
C PRO A 181 -8.39 -8.29 -12.56
N ALA A 182 -8.48 -9.03 -11.45
CA ALA A 182 -7.98 -10.39 -11.31
C ALA A 182 -9.16 -11.34 -11.09
N PHE A 183 -9.10 -12.54 -11.67
CA PHE A 183 -10.21 -13.49 -11.73
C PHE A 183 -9.90 -14.84 -11.08
N ASN A 184 -10.93 -15.49 -10.53
CA ASN A 184 -10.93 -16.92 -10.23
C ASN A 184 -11.23 -17.77 -11.49
N GLY A 185 -11.28 -19.10 -11.32
CA GLY A 185 -11.61 -20.03 -12.41
C GLY A 185 -13.05 -19.92 -12.95
N ASP A 186 -13.95 -19.28 -12.20
CA ASP A 186 -15.35 -19.05 -12.57
C ASP A 186 -15.57 -17.71 -13.31
N ASN A 187 -14.48 -16.98 -13.60
CA ASN A 187 -14.48 -15.65 -14.23
C ASN A 187 -15.11 -14.54 -13.37
N GLU A 188 -15.14 -14.73 -12.06
CA GLU A 188 -15.53 -13.69 -11.10
C GLU A 188 -14.30 -12.90 -10.66
N VAL A 189 -14.45 -11.58 -10.48
CA VAL A 189 -13.38 -10.70 -10.03
C VAL A 189 -13.08 -10.94 -8.55
N ILE A 190 -11.84 -11.27 -8.23
CA ILE A 190 -11.35 -11.53 -6.85
C ILE A 190 -10.44 -10.42 -6.32
N GLY A 191 -10.14 -9.41 -7.13
CA GLY A 191 -9.37 -8.26 -6.72
C GLY A 191 -9.03 -7.34 -7.87
N VAL A 192 -8.44 -6.19 -7.52
CA VAL A 192 -8.02 -5.15 -8.47
C VAL A 192 -6.51 -5.07 -8.50
N ASN A 193 -5.93 -5.18 -9.69
CA ASN A 193 -4.50 -5.19 -9.92
C ASN A 193 -3.84 -3.91 -9.41
N VAL A 194 -2.71 -4.04 -8.70
CA VAL A 194 -1.84 -2.91 -8.35
C VAL A 194 -0.46 -3.19 -8.91
N ALA A 195 -0.06 -2.43 -9.94
CA ALA A 195 1.25 -2.61 -10.54
C ALA A 195 2.36 -2.18 -9.55
N THR A 196 3.35 -3.04 -9.37
CA THR A 196 4.55 -2.75 -8.56
C THR A 196 5.75 -2.57 -9.49
N SER A 197 6.71 -1.74 -9.10
CA SER A 197 7.97 -1.61 -9.85
C SER A 197 9.00 -2.58 -9.29
N GLY A 198 9.48 -3.50 -10.13
CA GLY A 198 10.83 -4.06 -10.01
C GLY A 198 11.05 -5.31 -9.15
N ASN A 199 10.03 -5.88 -8.51
CA ASN A 199 10.14 -7.16 -7.79
C ASN A 199 9.04 -8.13 -8.23
N GLN A 200 9.32 -9.44 -8.24
CA GLN A 200 8.35 -10.51 -8.57
C GLN A 200 7.22 -10.68 -7.53
N VAL A 201 6.88 -9.61 -6.81
CA VAL A 201 5.82 -9.58 -5.80
C VAL A 201 4.79 -8.57 -6.25
N SER A 202 3.62 -9.08 -6.62
CA SER A 202 2.50 -8.27 -7.06
C SER A 202 1.37 -8.33 -6.04
N PHE A 203 0.55 -7.29 -6.04
CA PHE A 203 -0.53 -7.16 -5.09
C PHE A 203 -1.86 -6.90 -5.78
N LEU A 204 -2.92 -7.37 -5.16
CA LEU A 204 -4.29 -6.98 -5.52
C LEU A 204 -4.91 -6.23 -4.35
N VAL A 205 -5.74 -5.23 -4.67
CA VAL A 205 -6.75 -4.76 -3.72
C VAL A 205 -7.80 -5.87 -3.61
N PRO A 206 -8.12 -6.34 -2.40
CA PRO A 206 -9.14 -7.37 -2.20
C PRO A 206 -10.53 -6.98 -2.74
N VAL A 207 -11.31 -7.97 -3.19
CA VAL A 207 -12.64 -7.70 -3.78
C VAL A 207 -13.63 -7.12 -2.76
N HIS A 208 -13.50 -7.45 -1.47
CA HIS A 208 -14.41 -6.92 -0.45
C HIS A 208 -14.35 -5.39 -0.34
N ASN A 209 -13.16 -4.78 -0.45
CA ASN A 209 -13.03 -3.31 -0.48
C ASN A 209 -13.75 -2.70 -1.69
N LEU A 210 -13.76 -3.42 -2.82
CA LEU A 210 -14.50 -2.99 -4.00
C LEU A 210 -16.02 -3.12 -3.79
N HIS A 211 -16.50 -4.19 -3.14
CA HIS A 211 -17.92 -4.31 -2.77
C HIS A 211 -18.39 -3.16 -1.88
N ASP A 212 -17.58 -2.80 -0.87
CA ASP A 212 -17.87 -1.70 0.04
C ASP A 212 -17.97 -0.38 -0.75
N LEU A 213 -16.98 -0.08 -1.59
CA LEU A 213 -16.97 1.14 -2.41
C LEU A 213 -18.15 1.19 -3.40
N VAL A 214 -18.50 0.08 -4.05
CA VAL A 214 -19.64 0.00 -4.98
C VAL A 214 -20.97 0.23 -4.25
N THR A 215 -21.10 -0.33 -3.05
CA THR A 215 -22.28 -0.12 -2.20
C THR A 215 -22.41 1.36 -1.84
N GLU A 216 -21.35 1.98 -1.32
CA GLU A 216 -21.33 3.40 -0.98
C GLU A 216 -21.61 4.31 -2.17
N ALA A 217 -21.01 4.02 -3.33
CA ALA A 217 -21.21 4.79 -4.55
C ALA A 217 -22.68 4.80 -5.00
N THR A 218 -23.40 3.71 -4.73
CA THR A 218 -24.80 3.56 -5.09
C THR A 218 -25.73 4.19 -4.05
N THR A 219 -25.42 4.05 -2.75
CA THR A 219 -26.31 4.47 -1.67
C THR A 219 -26.07 5.90 -1.20
N SER A 220 -24.83 6.39 -1.24
CA SER A 220 -24.42 7.67 -0.65
C SER A 220 -23.16 8.24 -1.31
N PRO A 221 -23.19 8.54 -2.63
CA PRO A 221 -22.04 9.13 -3.30
C PRO A 221 -21.67 10.48 -2.69
N PRO A 222 -20.36 10.78 -2.54
CA PRO A 222 -19.91 12.01 -1.90
C PRO A 222 -20.23 13.23 -2.77
N LYS A 223 -20.66 14.31 -2.12
CA LYS A 223 -20.86 15.61 -2.79
C LYS A 223 -19.56 16.37 -3.02
N ASP A 224 -18.59 16.13 -2.15
CA ASP A 224 -17.26 16.73 -2.17
C ASP A 224 -16.24 15.60 -1.98
N LEU A 225 -15.49 15.31 -3.04
CA LEU A 225 -14.49 14.24 -3.05
C LEU A 225 -13.33 14.57 -2.12
N ASN A 226 -12.90 15.82 -2.01
CA ASN A 226 -11.79 16.20 -1.13
C ASN A 226 -12.18 16.06 0.33
N ARG A 227 -13.42 16.42 0.67
CA ARG A 227 -13.95 16.15 2.02
C ARG A 227 -14.01 14.66 2.32
N ALA A 228 -14.52 13.85 1.39
CA ALA A 228 -14.58 12.40 1.56
C ALA A 228 -13.18 11.78 1.73
N ILE A 229 -12.20 12.22 0.96
CA ILE A 229 -10.79 11.80 1.10
C ILE A 229 -10.26 12.19 2.48
N ALA A 230 -10.49 13.41 2.95
CA ALA A 230 -10.07 13.85 4.28
C ALA A 230 -10.68 12.98 5.39
N ASP A 231 -11.97 12.68 5.31
CA ASP A 231 -12.67 11.83 6.27
C ASP A 231 -12.12 10.39 6.26
N GLN A 232 -11.81 9.83 5.08
CA GLN A 232 -11.16 8.52 4.94
C GLN A 232 -9.75 8.49 5.56
N LEU A 233 -8.93 9.53 5.32
CA LEU A 233 -7.60 9.65 5.92
C LEU A 233 -7.68 9.73 7.46
N ALA A 234 -8.61 10.53 7.99
CA ALA A 234 -8.84 10.63 9.42
C ALA A 234 -9.28 9.29 10.03
N ALA A 235 -10.25 8.61 9.43
CA ALA A 235 -10.75 7.31 9.91
C ALA A 235 -9.66 6.23 9.88
N ASN A 236 -8.85 6.19 8.83
CA ASN A 236 -7.72 5.27 8.75
C ASN A 236 -6.66 5.54 9.83
N SER A 237 -6.32 6.81 10.05
CA SER A 237 -5.42 7.21 11.13
C SER A 237 -5.97 6.85 12.50
N GLU A 238 -7.27 7.08 12.74
CA GLU A 238 -7.94 6.74 14.00
C GLU A 238 -7.87 5.25 14.29
N ARG A 239 -8.16 4.40 13.30
CA ARG A 239 -8.05 2.94 13.40
C ARG A 239 -6.63 2.52 13.81
N MET A 240 -5.62 2.98 13.09
CA MET A 240 -4.23 2.58 13.34
C MET A 240 -3.71 3.10 14.69
N ILE A 241 -3.91 4.39 14.98
CA ILE A 241 -3.39 5.00 16.21
C ILE A 241 -4.12 4.44 17.43
N THR A 242 -5.42 4.18 17.37
CA THR A 242 -6.16 3.60 18.50
C THR A 242 -5.65 2.18 18.81
N GLU A 243 -5.44 1.35 17.79
CA GLU A 243 -4.85 0.02 17.98
C GLU A 243 -3.43 0.10 18.58
N MET A 244 -2.63 1.10 18.18
CA MET A 244 -1.32 1.35 18.80
C MET A 244 -1.43 1.80 20.26
N LEU A 245 -2.37 2.69 20.59
CA LEU A 245 -2.58 3.15 21.96
C LEU A 245 -2.95 1.99 22.90
N GLU A 246 -3.67 0.99 22.40
CA GLU A 246 -4.06 -0.23 23.12
C GLU A 246 -3.00 -1.35 23.03
N GLY A 247 -1.96 -1.15 22.21
CA GLY A 247 -0.91 -2.12 21.94
C GLY A 247 0.11 -2.29 23.07
N ASN A 248 1.16 -3.06 22.78
CA ASN A 248 2.22 -3.37 23.74
C ASN A 248 3.34 -2.31 23.70
N TRP A 249 3.41 -1.46 24.72
CA TRP A 249 4.42 -0.40 24.83
C TRP A 249 5.69 -0.86 25.58
N GLU A 250 6.02 -2.15 25.52
CA GLU A 250 7.28 -2.68 26.05
C GLU A 250 8.50 -2.06 25.34
N THR A 251 9.54 -1.82 26.12
CA THR A 251 10.82 -1.32 25.64
C THR A 251 11.85 -2.44 25.50
N VAL A 252 12.83 -2.21 24.64
CA VAL A 252 14.01 -3.05 24.44
C VAL A 252 15.26 -2.20 24.57
N THR A 253 16.37 -2.80 25.00
CA THR A 253 17.66 -2.12 25.12
C THR A 253 18.20 -1.74 23.75
N LEU A 254 18.72 -0.51 23.63
CA LEU A 254 19.42 0.02 22.45
C LEU A 254 20.66 0.78 22.92
N GLY A 255 21.82 0.10 22.94
CA GLY A 255 23.02 0.66 23.54
C GLY A 255 22.81 0.94 25.03
N GLY A 256 23.13 2.16 25.48
CA GLY A 256 22.85 2.65 26.83
C GLY A 256 21.43 3.17 27.07
N ALA A 257 20.56 3.20 26.06
CA ALA A 257 19.19 3.70 26.14
C ALA A 257 18.13 2.60 25.91
N ASN A 258 16.87 3.02 25.90
CA ASN A 258 15.72 2.17 25.58
C ASN A 258 15.04 2.62 24.28
N ALA A 259 14.52 1.65 23.53
CA ALA A 259 13.71 1.88 22.34
C ALA A 259 12.38 1.11 22.45
N LEU A 260 11.34 1.56 21.76
CA LEU A 260 10.07 0.81 21.72
C LEU A 260 10.21 -0.49 20.91
N ASN A 261 9.49 -1.52 21.35
CA ASN A 261 9.33 -2.75 20.60
C ASN A 261 8.22 -2.61 19.51
N GLU A 262 7.91 -3.70 18.80
CA GLU A 262 6.75 -3.77 17.89
C GLU A 262 5.45 -3.60 18.69
N VAL A 263 4.88 -2.39 18.69
CA VAL A 263 3.70 -2.03 19.50
C VAL A 263 2.45 -2.79 19.07
N THR A 264 2.30 -2.98 17.75
CA THR A 264 1.22 -3.72 17.11
C THR A 264 1.80 -4.65 16.06
N GLY A 265 0.99 -5.59 15.55
CA GLY A 265 1.44 -6.51 14.50
C GLY A 265 1.93 -5.78 13.24
N PHE A 266 1.27 -4.68 12.87
CA PHE A 266 1.57 -3.93 11.66
C PHE A 266 2.74 -2.95 11.77
N LEU A 267 3.23 -2.68 12.99
CA LEU A 267 4.40 -1.83 13.20
C LEU A 267 5.65 -2.72 13.31
N ARG A 268 6.32 -2.92 12.18
CA ARG A 268 7.48 -3.81 12.09
C ARG A 268 8.77 -3.04 12.35
N CYS A 269 9.69 -3.64 13.11
CA CYS A 269 10.95 -3.00 13.46
C CYS A 269 12.17 -3.69 12.84
N TRP A 270 13.12 -2.89 12.37
CA TRP A 270 14.44 -3.33 11.91
C TRP A 270 15.52 -2.49 12.58
N GLY A 271 16.74 -3.02 12.67
CA GLY A 271 17.84 -2.30 13.30
C GLY A 271 19.19 -2.71 12.74
N ASN A 272 20.19 -1.90 13.05
CA ASN A 272 21.59 -2.20 12.76
C ASN A 272 22.48 -1.52 13.80
N SER A 273 23.72 -1.96 13.92
CA SER A 273 24.72 -1.32 14.77
C SER A 273 26.10 -1.42 14.13
N ARG A 274 27.03 -0.61 14.63
CA ARG A 274 28.43 -0.70 14.22
C ARG A 274 29.06 -1.98 14.78
N ASP A 275 29.72 -2.73 13.91
CA ASP A 275 30.53 -3.89 14.29
C ASP A 275 31.89 -3.38 14.83
N GLU A 276 32.00 -3.28 16.16
CA GLU A 276 33.22 -2.79 16.80
C GLU A 276 34.42 -3.71 16.58
N ASP A 277 34.21 -5.03 16.50
CA ASP A 277 35.28 -6.01 16.32
C ASP A 277 35.98 -5.88 14.96
N LYS A 278 35.32 -5.24 13.98
CA LYS A 278 35.87 -4.98 12.64
C LYS A 278 36.19 -3.51 12.37
N ALA A 279 35.96 -2.63 13.34
CA ALA A 279 36.22 -1.21 13.19
C ALA A 279 37.74 -0.93 13.10
N THR A 280 38.16 -0.21 12.06
CA THR A 280 39.57 0.21 11.88
C THR A 280 39.76 1.73 12.03
N ASP A 281 38.71 2.45 12.44
CA ASP A 281 38.70 3.90 12.60
C ASP A 281 38.12 4.31 13.97
N ASP A 282 38.46 5.52 14.42
CA ASP A 282 38.07 6.05 15.74
C ASP A 282 36.65 6.64 15.76
N ARG A 283 35.78 6.29 14.80
CA ARG A 283 34.41 6.81 14.79
C ARG A 283 33.64 6.36 16.05
N PRO A 284 32.54 7.03 16.42
CA PRO A 284 31.67 6.57 17.49
C PRO A 284 31.01 5.21 17.22
N PHE A 285 30.72 4.46 18.28
CA PHE A 285 29.74 3.38 18.22
C PHE A 285 28.37 3.97 17.92
N TRP A 286 27.54 3.22 17.20
CA TRP A 286 26.15 3.58 16.98
C TRP A 286 25.28 2.33 16.88
N ALA A 287 24.05 2.46 17.36
CA ALA A 287 23.00 1.47 17.19
C ALA A 287 21.70 2.17 16.83
N GLN A 288 20.95 1.61 15.89
CA GLN A 288 19.69 2.18 15.45
C GLN A 288 18.59 1.13 15.40
N ARG A 289 17.36 1.58 15.66
CA ARG A 289 16.13 0.82 15.50
C ARG A 289 15.08 1.70 14.84
N MET A 290 14.48 1.20 13.77
CA MET A 290 13.39 1.87 13.06
C MET A 290 12.18 0.94 12.98
N CYS A 291 11.05 1.42 13.45
CA CYS A 291 9.76 0.75 13.38
C CYS A 291 8.84 1.54 12.45
N GLN A 292 8.21 0.89 11.47
CA GLN A 292 7.34 1.60 10.53
C GLN A 292 6.21 0.70 10.03
N THR A 293 5.13 1.33 9.58
CA THR A 293 4.07 0.66 8.84
C THR A 293 4.52 0.35 7.40
N ASP A 294 3.96 -0.71 6.83
CA ASP A 294 4.07 -1.01 5.39
C ASP A 294 3.09 -0.19 4.53
N HIS A 295 2.33 0.69 5.19
CA HIS A 295 1.26 1.47 4.61
C HIS A 295 1.75 2.83 4.11
N ASN A 296 1.40 3.14 2.86
CA ASN A 296 1.68 4.41 2.22
C ASN A 296 0.53 4.74 1.27
N ILE A 297 -0.32 5.68 1.66
CA ILE A 297 -1.49 6.12 0.90
C ILE A 297 -1.03 7.09 -0.17
N PHE A 298 -1.27 6.76 -1.43
CA PHE A 298 -1.06 7.67 -2.53
C PHE A 298 -2.19 8.70 -2.57
N VAL A 299 -1.85 9.99 -2.55
CA VAL A 299 -2.83 11.08 -2.67
C VAL A 299 -2.72 11.72 -4.05
N ASN A 300 -1.53 12.15 -4.43
CA ASN A 300 -1.26 12.65 -5.77
C ASN A 300 0.23 12.46 -6.14
N ARG A 301 0.61 12.85 -7.36
CA ARG A 301 1.99 12.72 -7.81
C ARG A 301 2.95 13.52 -6.91
N GLY A 302 3.75 12.81 -6.13
CA GLY A 302 4.73 13.40 -5.21
C GLY A 302 4.19 13.64 -3.81
N PHE A 303 2.95 13.21 -3.52
CA PHE A 303 2.33 13.29 -2.21
C PHE A 303 1.80 11.92 -1.76
N ASN A 304 2.39 11.40 -0.68
CA ASN A 304 1.91 10.19 -0.01
C ASN A 304 1.78 10.43 1.50
N THR A 305 0.87 9.71 2.13
CA THR A 305 0.50 9.87 3.55
C THR A 305 0.17 8.54 4.24
N GLY A 306 -0.31 8.56 5.48
CA GLY A 306 -0.75 7.38 6.25
C GLY A 306 0.38 6.56 6.89
N LYS A 307 1.64 6.97 6.68
CA LYS A 307 2.80 6.31 7.30
C LYS A 307 2.91 6.66 8.78
N ILE A 308 3.18 5.66 9.60
CA ILE A 308 3.66 5.81 10.98
C ILE A 308 5.08 5.29 11.03
N GLU A 309 6.01 6.10 11.53
CA GLU A 309 7.43 5.76 11.62
C GLU A 309 7.99 6.19 12.98
N LEU A 310 8.70 5.30 13.66
CA LEU A 310 9.44 5.53 14.89
C LEU A 310 10.91 5.18 14.65
N GLN A 311 11.84 6.03 15.05
CA GLN A 311 13.27 5.86 14.91
C GLN A 311 13.94 6.14 16.25
N PHE A 312 14.83 5.26 16.66
CA PHE A 312 15.64 5.34 17.87
C PHE A 312 17.09 5.16 17.47
N TYR A 313 17.97 6.01 17.99
CA TYR A 313 19.38 6.03 17.61
C TYR A 313 20.24 6.32 18.82
N TRP A 314 21.15 5.41 19.12
CA TRP A 314 22.14 5.53 20.18
C TRP A 314 23.52 5.77 19.58
N ILE A 315 24.29 6.68 20.19
CA ILE A 315 25.71 6.87 19.91
C ILE A 315 26.52 7.01 21.19
N GLU A 316 27.73 6.46 21.17
CA GLU A 316 28.71 6.64 22.22
C GLU A 316 30.14 6.67 21.65
N SER A 317 31.06 7.36 22.33
CA SER A 317 32.45 7.42 21.92
C SER A 317 33.41 7.43 23.09
N ALA A 318 34.42 6.57 23.05
CA ALA A 318 35.56 6.61 23.98
C ALA A 318 36.71 7.51 23.50
N THR A 319 36.67 7.97 22.25
CA THR A 319 37.80 8.62 21.55
C THR A 319 37.60 10.11 21.32
N LEU A 320 36.37 10.55 21.06
CA LEU A 320 36.07 11.95 20.82
C LEU A 320 36.04 12.75 22.12
N ASN A 321 36.45 14.01 22.09
CA ASN A 321 36.12 14.94 23.17
C ASN A 321 34.69 15.49 22.99
N GLY A 322 34.13 16.10 24.05
CA GLY A 322 32.75 16.58 24.04
C GLY A 322 32.38 17.52 22.88
N ALA A 323 33.31 18.40 22.44
CA ALA A 323 33.04 19.29 21.30
C ALA A 323 33.02 18.55 19.96
N GLN A 324 33.94 17.60 19.76
CA GLN A 324 33.95 16.74 18.57
C GLN A 324 32.71 15.84 18.53
N PHE A 325 32.34 15.28 19.68
CA PHE A 325 31.15 14.45 19.82
C PHE A 325 29.88 15.24 19.54
N TYR A 326 29.74 16.45 20.11
CA TYR A 326 28.59 17.33 19.85
C TYR A 326 28.44 17.66 18.36
N ASN A 327 29.54 17.97 17.66
CA ASN A 327 29.50 18.23 16.21
C ASN A 327 29.07 16.98 15.41
N TYR A 328 29.51 15.79 15.84
CA TYR A 328 29.10 14.54 15.21
C TYR A 328 27.61 14.25 15.45
N TYR A 329 27.16 14.37 16.70
CA TYR A 329 25.75 14.28 17.10
C TYR A 329 24.87 15.25 16.30
N GLU A 330 25.24 16.52 16.20
CA GLU A 330 24.47 17.55 15.50
C GLU A 330 24.36 17.26 13.99
N SER A 331 25.42 16.71 13.39
CA SER A 331 25.39 16.30 11.98
C SER A 331 24.38 15.18 11.68
N ILE A 332 24.10 14.33 12.67
CA ILE A 332 23.07 13.28 12.58
C ILE A 332 21.70 13.88 12.89
N PHE A 333 21.60 14.61 13.99
CA PHE A 333 20.34 15.18 14.49
C PHE A 333 19.68 16.14 13.48
N SER A 334 20.47 16.98 12.81
CA SER A 334 19.99 17.90 11.76
C SER A 334 19.55 17.18 10.47
N GLY A 335 19.93 15.92 10.30
CA GLY A 335 19.57 15.09 9.15
C GLY A 335 18.18 14.48 9.21
N TYR A 336 17.53 14.44 10.40
CA TYR A 336 16.21 13.84 10.53
C TYR A 336 15.16 14.59 9.72
N ARG A 337 14.36 13.83 8.98
CA ARG A 337 13.26 14.30 8.16
C ARG A 337 12.05 13.40 8.40
N PRO A 338 10.83 13.94 8.25
CA PRO A 338 9.65 13.12 8.37
C PRO A 338 9.62 12.05 7.27
N GLY A 339 9.17 10.85 7.63
CA GLY A 339 9.17 9.66 6.77
C GLY A 339 8.18 9.69 5.61
N ASN A 340 7.57 10.84 5.31
CA ASN A 340 6.59 11.02 4.26
C ASN A 340 7.04 12.02 3.18
N SER A 341 6.30 12.06 2.06
CA SER A 341 6.63 12.89 0.91
C SER A 341 5.46 13.79 0.57
N GLY A 342 5.71 15.07 0.30
CA GLY A 342 4.73 16.00 -0.25
C GLY A 342 5.43 17.27 -0.73
N ARG A 343 4.79 17.99 -1.66
CA ARG A 343 5.35 19.23 -2.22
C ARG A 343 4.79 20.44 -1.48
N GLU A 344 5.45 21.58 -1.65
CA GLU A 344 5.02 22.85 -1.05
C GLU A 344 3.59 23.24 -1.47
N GLN A 345 3.13 22.85 -2.65
CA GLN A 345 1.75 23.09 -3.11
C GLN A 345 0.71 22.24 -2.37
N ASP A 346 1.09 21.09 -1.83
CA ASP A 346 0.18 20.14 -1.18
C ASP A 346 0.11 20.38 0.35
N LEU A 347 1.17 20.97 0.91
CA LEU A 347 1.42 21.03 2.36
C LEU A 347 1.67 22.46 2.86
N GLY A 348 1.17 22.76 4.05
CA GLY A 348 1.47 23.99 4.77
C GLY A 348 2.89 24.02 5.35
N ASN A 349 3.25 25.16 5.96
CA ASN A 349 4.51 25.31 6.66
C ASN A 349 4.51 24.53 7.98
N TRP A 350 5.68 24.10 8.42
CA TRP A 350 5.86 23.54 9.75
C TRP A 350 5.66 24.61 10.83
N ALA A 351 4.80 24.32 11.80
CA ALA A 351 4.69 25.04 13.06
C ALA A 351 5.30 24.16 14.15
N CYS A 352 6.40 24.62 14.75
CA CYS A 352 7.18 23.84 15.71
C CYS A 352 7.20 24.49 17.08
N HIS A 353 7.10 23.65 18.10
CA HIS A 353 7.38 23.99 19.49
C HIS A 353 8.59 23.19 19.96
N GLU A 354 9.56 23.87 20.56
CA GLU A 354 10.74 23.25 21.15
C GLU A 354 10.84 23.55 22.63
N GLY A 355 11.42 22.63 23.38
CA GLY A 355 11.60 22.79 24.82
C GLY A 355 12.57 21.77 25.40
N PHE A 356 13.18 22.15 26.52
CA PHE A 356 13.92 21.20 27.34
C PHE A 356 12.94 20.37 28.16
N VAL A 357 13.19 19.06 28.25
CA VAL A 357 12.42 18.14 29.08
C VAL A 357 13.21 17.95 30.36
N ASP A 358 12.59 18.25 31.50
CA ASP A 358 13.18 17.96 32.81
C ASP A 358 12.98 16.47 33.09
N ASN A 359 14.04 15.69 32.91
CA ASN A 359 14.10 14.28 33.28
C ASN A 359 15.08 14.09 34.43
N ASP A 360 14.74 13.21 35.38
CA ASP A 360 15.43 13.00 36.66
C ASP A 360 16.78 12.25 36.51
N ALA A 361 17.55 12.55 35.45
CA ALA A 361 18.77 11.84 35.05
C ALA A 361 19.83 12.78 34.45
N SER A 362 21.08 12.30 34.43
CA SER A 362 22.33 12.95 34.05
C SER A 362 22.47 13.38 32.57
N MET A 363 21.38 13.59 31.85
CA MET A 363 21.39 13.93 30.42
C MET A 363 20.52 15.17 30.14
N ASN A 364 21.05 16.09 29.34
CA ASN A 364 20.30 17.25 28.87
C ASN A 364 19.41 16.84 27.69
N THR A 365 18.08 16.96 27.83
CA THR A 365 17.12 16.54 26.82
C THR A 365 16.40 17.73 26.18
N LYS A 366 16.45 17.83 24.85
CA LYS A 366 15.68 18.78 24.05
C LYS A 366 14.70 18.04 23.16
N SER A 367 13.46 18.51 23.13
CA SER A 367 12.41 18.00 22.25
C SER A 367 11.91 19.08 21.29
N VAL A 368 11.46 18.65 20.12
CA VAL A 368 10.86 19.47 19.07
C VAL A 368 9.62 18.74 18.57
N PHE A 369 8.47 19.37 18.69
CA PHE A 369 7.21 18.88 18.15
C PHE A 369 6.73 19.84 17.06
N CYS A 370 6.58 19.32 15.85
CA CYS A 370 6.16 20.08 14.68
C CYS A 370 4.88 19.50 14.09
N ALA A 371 4.00 20.37 13.62
CA ALA A 371 2.84 20.00 12.83
C ALA A 371 2.79 20.83 11.54
N ARG A 372 2.28 20.24 10.45
CA ARG A 372 1.92 20.98 9.24
C ARG A 372 0.58 20.46 8.69
N ALA A 373 -0.25 21.38 8.21
CA ALA A 373 -1.58 21.06 7.68
C ALA A 373 -1.53 20.64 6.21
N TYR A 374 -2.49 19.83 5.79
CA TYR A 374 -2.73 19.54 4.37
C TYR A 374 -3.58 20.66 3.79
N LYS A 375 -3.19 21.18 2.61
CA LYS A 375 -3.85 22.36 2.04
C LYS A 375 -5.25 22.05 1.51
N GLU A 376 -5.44 20.87 0.94
CA GLU A 376 -6.72 20.43 0.34
C GLU A 376 -7.60 19.63 1.30
N PHE A 377 -7.03 19.09 2.39
CA PHE A 377 -7.72 18.18 3.31
C PHE A 377 -7.76 18.80 4.71
N GLU A 378 -8.85 19.53 4.98
CA GLU A 378 -9.05 20.22 6.26
C GLU A 378 -9.02 19.24 7.45
N GLY A 379 -8.30 19.61 8.51
CA GLY A 379 -8.20 18.81 9.74
C GLY A 379 -7.19 17.67 9.67
N ILE A 380 -6.47 17.53 8.56
CA ILE A 380 -5.41 16.52 8.37
C ILE A 380 -4.03 17.17 8.46
N TYR A 381 -3.15 16.51 9.21
CA TYR A 381 -1.82 17.01 9.55
C TYR A 381 -0.75 15.93 9.42
N ASP A 382 0.46 16.37 9.11
CA ASP A 382 1.65 15.60 9.46
C ASP A 382 2.20 16.08 10.80
N ILE A 383 2.68 15.12 11.58
CA ILE A 383 3.36 15.34 12.84
C ILE A 383 4.78 14.85 12.72
N LEU A 384 5.72 15.67 13.17
CA LEU A 384 7.12 15.35 13.31
C LEU A 384 7.50 15.60 14.77
N PHE A 385 8.00 14.59 15.44
CA PHE A 385 8.61 14.72 16.76
C PHE A 385 10.07 14.33 16.70
N LEU A 386 10.93 15.16 17.28
CA LEU A 386 12.35 14.90 17.43
C LEU A 386 12.73 15.13 18.89
N GLN A 387 13.46 14.20 19.47
CA GLN A 387 14.08 14.36 20.78
C GLN A 387 15.54 13.97 20.70
N GLY A 388 16.36 14.76 21.36
CA GLY A 388 17.78 14.51 21.52
C GLY A 388 18.17 14.65 22.98
N SER A 389 18.85 13.64 23.51
CA SER A 389 19.36 13.57 24.86
C SER A 389 20.87 13.34 24.81
N MET A 390 21.65 14.14 25.51
CA MET A 390 23.11 14.01 25.54
C MET A 390 23.63 14.17 26.98
N ASP A 391 24.61 13.36 27.36
CA ASP A 391 25.31 13.51 28.63
C ASP A 391 26.43 14.57 28.55
N ASP A 392 27.09 14.84 29.67
CA ASP A 392 28.21 15.79 29.72
C ASP A 392 29.53 15.23 29.17
N LYS A 393 29.52 14.01 28.60
CA LYS A 393 30.71 13.32 28.10
C LYS A 393 30.59 13.09 26.60
N THR A 394 30.13 11.91 26.20
CA THR A 394 30.23 11.38 24.84
C THR A 394 29.18 10.31 24.56
N GLU A 395 28.01 10.41 25.20
CA GLU A 395 26.86 9.52 24.99
C GLU A 395 25.63 10.35 24.59
N ALA A 396 24.88 9.87 23.59
CA ALA A 396 23.65 10.50 23.18
C ALA A 396 22.61 9.52 22.64
N HIS A 397 21.35 9.87 22.87
CA HIS A 397 20.18 9.19 22.36
C HIS A 397 19.34 10.17 21.54
N MET A 398 18.86 9.70 20.39
CA MET A 398 17.98 10.46 19.50
C MET A 398 16.75 9.64 19.16
N ILE A 399 15.60 10.30 19.21
CA ILE A 399 14.30 9.74 18.93
C ILE A 399 13.63 10.59 17.88
N HIS A 400 13.03 9.94 16.89
CA HIS A 400 12.20 10.57 15.89
C HIS A 400 10.91 9.77 15.73
N PHE A 401 9.76 10.44 15.62
CA PHE A 401 8.61 9.83 14.99
C PHE A 401 7.91 10.74 13.99
N THR A 402 7.29 10.10 13.00
CA THR A 402 6.37 10.71 12.04
C THR A 402 5.00 10.08 12.16
N LEU A 403 3.95 10.91 12.24
CA LEU A 403 2.56 10.50 11.99
C LEU A 403 2.07 11.27 10.77
N ALA A 404 1.95 10.61 9.62
CA ALA A 404 1.50 11.26 8.39
C ALA A 404 -0.01 11.11 8.19
N GLY A 405 -0.71 12.21 7.92
CA GLY A 405 -2.14 12.18 7.61
C GLY A 405 -3.03 11.86 8.80
N THR A 406 -2.77 12.49 9.94
CA THR A 406 -3.53 12.28 11.18
C THR A 406 -4.32 13.53 11.59
N THR A 407 -5.16 13.40 12.62
CA THR A 407 -5.84 14.53 13.26
C THR A 407 -5.03 15.05 14.44
N GLN A 408 -5.25 16.31 14.80
CA GLN A 408 -4.56 16.93 15.93
C GLN A 408 -4.82 16.19 17.26
N ASP A 409 -6.06 15.74 17.51
CA ASP A 409 -6.40 15.02 18.75
C ASP A 409 -5.63 13.69 18.86
N LEU A 410 -5.66 12.88 17.79
CA LEU A 410 -4.96 11.60 17.74
C LEU A 410 -3.45 11.78 17.90
N ALA A 411 -2.88 12.79 17.22
CA ALA A 411 -1.48 13.15 17.35
C ALA A 411 -1.08 13.43 18.81
N MET A 412 -1.89 14.22 19.52
CA MET A 412 -1.60 14.57 20.91
C MET A 412 -1.76 13.37 21.85
N ARG A 413 -2.76 12.51 21.63
CA ARG A 413 -2.95 11.26 22.39
C ARG A 413 -1.78 10.30 22.19
N PHE A 414 -1.37 10.08 20.94
CA PHE A 414 -0.21 9.27 20.60
C PHE A 414 1.06 9.82 21.25
N THR A 415 1.32 11.12 21.08
CA THR A 415 2.52 11.77 21.62
C THR A 415 2.56 11.62 23.14
N ARG A 416 1.46 11.89 23.86
CA ARG A 416 1.41 11.71 25.31
C ARG A 416 1.75 10.28 25.72
N ARG A 417 1.12 9.30 25.08
CA ARG A 417 1.38 7.88 25.38
C ARG A 417 2.82 7.48 25.08
N PHE A 418 3.36 7.98 23.97
CA PHE A 418 4.76 7.79 23.60
C PHE A 418 5.70 8.34 24.68
N MET A 419 5.43 9.54 25.20
CA MET A 419 6.23 10.10 26.29
C MET A 419 6.10 9.28 27.59
N GLU A 420 4.92 8.76 27.90
CA GLU A 420 4.72 7.93 29.11
C GLU A 420 5.44 6.58 29.05
N ALA A 421 5.67 6.03 27.86
CA ALA A 421 6.27 4.71 27.69
C ALA A 421 7.75 4.64 28.11
N GLY A 422 8.42 5.79 28.29
CA GLY A 422 9.74 5.80 28.91
C GLY A 422 10.87 5.25 28.04
N ALA A 423 10.73 5.29 26.71
CA ALA A 423 11.79 4.93 25.77
C ALA A 423 12.82 6.07 25.63
N TRP A 424 13.37 6.51 26.77
CA TRP A 424 14.31 7.64 26.90
C TRP A 424 15.75 7.17 27.02
#